data_AF-A0A927SAI3-F1
#
_entry.id   AF-A0A927SAI3-F1
#
_cell.length_a   1.000
_cell.length_b   1.000
_cell.length_c   1.000
_cell.angle_alpha   90.00
_cell.angle_beta   90.00
_cell.angle_gamma   90.00
#
_symmetry.space_group_name_H-M   'P 1'
#
loop_
_entity.id
_entity.type
_entity.pdbx_description
1 polymer ?
#
loop_
_entity_poly.entity_id
_entity_poly.type
_entity_poly.pdbx_seq_one_letter_code
_entity_poly.pdbx_strand_id
1 'polypeptide(L)'
;MKRMISFILTLACLFSLSAFAFTLPEGMEQDLENMGVLASDTMKNGCAKIPITWFLEELEGTPDEIVYEVYMDGKRVHASEPSQEASFVYTPEKGGVYSLTARLFYGETEVEVVSGEIEVQDKLYFGLFEQDGKEGELEPIEWRVLDVKDGKAFILSEYALRPGAYFNPDWIKFKYTWWERSYIGDVGKNNKPGKGDTPAYFFKPDHILLDDGSYGSEADLYYTHARFWLNGEFYETAFSDEERARIALTLNENKDNPSSKVDGGPDTEDYIFFLSHDEFKAYFKTMDDARCQPTAACKAAHKQMRETYNCYWWLRSPGEFRCNAMYIHPNGKLSTYGSDVGHDSLGYRPAMWITIGG
;
A
#
# COMPACT_ATOMS: atom_id res chain seq x y z
N MET A 1 -28.49 1.12 -10.23
CA MET A 1 -28.35 1.14 -11.71
C MET A 1 -27.44 -0.03 -12.04
N LYS A 2 -28.05 -1.13 -12.52
CA LYS A 2 -27.39 -2.43 -12.77
C LYS A 2 -26.40 -2.35 -13.93
N ARG A 3 -25.31 -3.14 -13.87
CA ARG A 3 -24.38 -3.67 -14.92
C ARG A 3 -22.93 -3.59 -14.43
N MET A 4 -22.03 -4.54 -14.62
CA MET A 4 -21.93 -5.68 -15.55
C MET A 4 -20.82 -6.60 -14.99
N ILE A 5 -21.06 -7.90 -14.80
CA ILE A 5 -19.99 -8.88 -14.48
C ILE A 5 -19.65 -9.63 -15.77
N SER A 6 -18.36 -9.79 -16.04
CA SER A 6 -17.81 -10.36 -17.28
C SER A 6 -17.87 -11.89 -17.28
N PHE A 7 -18.25 -12.46 -18.43
CA PHE A 7 -18.46 -13.89 -18.66
C PHE A 7 -17.15 -14.62 -19.02
N ILE A 8 -16.97 -15.84 -18.48
CA ILE A 8 -16.21 -16.91 -19.16
C ILE A 8 -17.06 -18.20 -19.12
N LEU A 9 -17.65 -18.53 -20.26
CA LEU A 9 -18.32 -19.83 -20.50
C LEU A 9 -17.28 -20.80 -21.04
N THR A 10 -17.02 -21.91 -20.34
CA THR A 10 -16.34 -23.07 -20.94
C THR A 10 -17.29 -24.26 -20.94
N LEU A 11 -18.09 -24.37 -22.01
CA LEU A 11 -18.93 -25.54 -22.24
C LEU A 11 -18.10 -26.63 -22.92
N ALA A 12 -17.72 -27.67 -22.19
CA ALA A 12 -17.15 -28.89 -22.76
C ALA A 12 -18.18 -30.03 -22.66
N CYS A 13 -18.98 -30.22 -23.71
CA CYS A 13 -19.70 -31.48 -23.93
C CYS A 13 -18.77 -32.49 -24.64
N LEU A 14 -18.91 -33.79 -24.33
CA LEU A 14 -19.21 -34.88 -25.31
C LEU A 14 -19.34 -36.29 -24.65
N PHE A 15 -20.56 -36.86 -24.80
CA PHE A 15 -21.02 -38.27 -24.80
C PHE A 15 -21.01 -39.10 -23.47
N SER A 16 -22.02 -39.92 -23.11
CA SER A 16 -23.18 -40.53 -23.81
C SER A 16 -24.33 -40.95 -22.86
N LEU A 17 -25.57 -40.81 -23.35
CA LEU A 17 -26.90 -41.27 -22.89
C LEU A 17 -27.06 -42.12 -21.59
N SER A 18 -27.78 -41.53 -20.63
CA SER A 18 -29.09 -42.03 -20.16
C SER A 18 -29.94 -40.83 -19.74
N ALA A 19 -31.09 -40.62 -20.40
CA ALA A 19 -31.96 -39.49 -20.13
C ALA A 19 -32.72 -39.67 -18.81
N PHE A 20 -32.26 -38.99 -17.76
CA PHE A 20 -33.16 -38.48 -16.72
C PHE A 20 -33.46 -37.03 -17.10
N ALA A 21 -34.71 -36.75 -17.49
CA ALA A 21 -35.19 -35.38 -17.53
C ALA A 21 -35.36 -34.94 -16.08
N PHE A 22 -34.31 -34.35 -15.50
CA PHE A 22 -34.43 -33.66 -14.23
C PHE A 22 -35.09 -32.32 -14.51
N THR A 23 -36.32 -32.17 -14.05
CA THR A 23 -36.97 -30.86 -13.97
C THR A 23 -36.28 -30.08 -12.86
N LEU A 24 -35.51 -29.05 -13.22
CA LEU A 24 -35.13 -28.01 -12.28
C LEU A 24 -36.42 -27.48 -11.62
N PRO A 25 -36.44 -27.24 -10.30
CA PRO A 25 -37.58 -26.60 -9.66
C PRO A 25 -37.93 -25.29 -10.39
N GLU A 26 -39.21 -25.06 -10.66
CA GLU A 26 -39.68 -23.80 -11.28
C GLU A 26 -39.12 -22.60 -10.49
N GLY A 27 -38.21 -21.84 -11.10
CA GLY A 27 -37.54 -20.67 -10.50
C GLY A 27 -36.01 -20.65 -10.66
N MET A 28 -35.33 -21.80 -10.72
CA MET A 28 -33.85 -21.84 -10.67
C MET A 28 -33.12 -21.46 -11.96
N GLU A 29 -33.79 -21.39 -13.11
CA GLU A 29 -33.13 -21.08 -14.40
C GLU A 29 -32.74 -19.59 -14.57
N GLN A 30 -33.25 -18.69 -13.71
CA GLN A 30 -32.89 -17.26 -13.74
C GLN A 30 -31.94 -16.82 -12.61
N ASP A 31 -31.67 -17.66 -11.62
CA ASP A 31 -30.99 -17.26 -10.37
C ASP A 31 -29.63 -17.97 -10.13
N LEU A 32 -29.17 -18.85 -11.04
CA LEU A 32 -27.83 -19.46 -10.97
C LEU A 32 -26.69 -18.41 -10.94
N GLU A 33 -26.95 -17.19 -11.45
CA GLU A 33 -25.97 -16.10 -11.46
C GLU A 33 -25.73 -15.46 -10.07
N ASN A 34 -26.52 -15.80 -9.05
CA ASN A 34 -26.48 -15.09 -7.76
C ASN A 34 -26.62 -16.03 -6.54
N MET A 35 -26.10 -17.26 -6.64
CA MET A 35 -26.23 -18.28 -5.59
C MET A 35 -25.27 -18.13 -4.39
N GLY A 36 -24.44 -17.08 -4.38
CA GLY A 36 -23.58 -16.71 -3.27
C GLY A 36 -22.48 -15.75 -3.67
N VAL A 37 -22.03 -14.94 -2.72
CA VAL A 37 -20.88 -14.05 -2.87
C VAL A 37 -19.77 -14.55 -1.94
N LEU A 38 -18.55 -14.64 -2.45
CA LEU A 38 -17.41 -14.98 -1.64
C LEU A 38 -16.73 -13.71 -1.15
N ALA A 39 -16.98 -13.37 0.11
CA ALA A 39 -16.26 -12.31 0.81
C ALA A 39 -14.97 -12.88 1.41
N SER A 40 -13.92 -12.08 1.47
CA SER A 40 -12.71 -12.42 2.20
C SER A 40 -12.47 -11.39 3.29
N ASP A 41 -11.92 -11.83 4.41
CA ASP A 41 -11.21 -10.98 5.33
C ASP A 41 -9.91 -10.54 4.63
N THR A 42 -10.05 -9.62 3.67
CA THR A 42 -8.91 -9.06 2.92
C THR A 42 -7.88 -8.45 3.86
N MET A 43 -8.25 -8.23 5.14
CA MET A 43 -7.38 -7.78 6.22
C MET A 43 -6.17 -8.70 6.50
N LYS A 44 -6.03 -9.84 5.82
CA LYS A 44 -4.89 -10.75 6.00
C LYS A 44 -4.33 -11.28 4.68
N ASN A 45 -4.87 -10.83 3.55
CA ASN A 45 -4.52 -11.36 2.24
C ASN A 45 -3.07 -11.02 1.89
N GLY A 46 -2.24 -12.05 1.98
CA GLY A 46 -0.87 -12.08 1.47
C GLY A 46 0.24 -11.95 2.48
N CYS A 47 -0.09 -11.85 3.77
CA CYS A 47 0.85 -12.08 4.84
C CYS A 47 1.09 -13.58 5.07
N ALA A 48 2.35 -13.99 5.05
CA ALA A 48 2.72 -15.32 5.49
C ALA A 48 2.33 -15.54 6.96
N LYS A 49 1.86 -16.75 7.29
CA LYS A 49 1.54 -17.23 8.64
C LYS A 49 0.35 -16.54 9.32
N ILE A 50 -0.41 -15.71 8.60
CA ILE A 50 -1.58 -15.03 9.12
C ILE A 50 -2.84 -15.63 8.47
N PRO A 51 -3.79 -16.19 9.24
CA PRO A 51 -4.94 -16.91 8.68
C PRO A 51 -5.91 -16.00 7.93
N ILE A 52 -6.08 -16.21 6.63
CA ILE A 52 -7.14 -15.60 5.82
C ILE A 52 -8.43 -16.35 6.08
N THR A 53 -9.52 -15.61 6.30
CA THR A 53 -10.86 -16.21 6.40
C THR A 53 -11.71 -15.73 5.24
N TRP A 54 -12.31 -16.65 4.51
CA TRP A 54 -13.36 -16.36 3.55
C TRP A 54 -14.73 -16.79 4.09
N PHE A 55 -15.76 -16.08 3.66
CA PHE A 55 -17.14 -16.33 4.01
C PHE A 55 -17.99 -16.35 2.74
N LEU A 56 -18.85 -17.35 2.63
CA LEU A 56 -19.93 -17.34 1.66
C LEU A 56 -21.11 -16.57 2.25
N GLU A 57 -21.46 -15.47 1.60
CA GLU A 57 -22.60 -14.62 1.94
C GLU A 57 -23.67 -14.75 0.86
N GLU A 58 -24.90 -14.32 1.20
CA GLU A 58 -26.02 -14.29 0.26
C GLU A 58 -26.32 -15.65 -0.43
N LEU A 59 -26.00 -16.77 0.24
CA LEU A 59 -26.28 -18.10 -0.27
C LEU A 59 -27.79 -18.33 -0.44
N GLU A 60 -28.20 -18.78 -1.61
CA GLU A 60 -29.55 -19.27 -1.82
C GLU A 60 -29.65 -20.74 -1.38
N GLY A 61 -30.43 -20.99 -0.33
CA GLY A 61 -30.60 -22.33 0.24
C GLY A 61 -29.36 -22.83 0.99
N THR A 62 -29.26 -24.15 1.18
CA THR A 62 -28.14 -24.79 1.86
C THR A 62 -27.56 -25.85 0.94
N PRO A 63 -26.29 -25.70 0.49
CA PRO A 63 -25.61 -26.74 -0.27
C PRO A 63 -25.53 -28.04 0.52
N ASP A 64 -25.59 -29.18 -0.19
CA ASP A 64 -25.31 -30.49 0.39
C ASP A 64 -23.84 -30.59 0.80
N GLU A 65 -22.94 -30.07 -0.05
CA GLU A 65 -21.49 -30.04 0.14
C GLU A 65 -20.88 -28.75 -0.42
N ILE A 66 -19.77 -28.33 0.19
CA ILE A 66 -18.95 -27.19 -0.18
C ILE A 66 -17.49 -27.66 -0.20
N VAL A 67 -16.81 -27.44 -1.32
CA VAL A 67 -15.38 -27.72 -1.49
C VAL A 67 -14.64 -26.42 -1.81
N TYR A 68 -13.59 -26.15 -1.05
CA TYR A 68 -12.78 -24.94 -1.16
C TYR A 68 -11.45 -25.24 -1.84
N GLU A 69 -11.12 -24.51 -2.89
CA GLU A 69 -9.82 -24.57 -3.56
C GLU A 69 -9.10 -23.23 -3.41
N VAL A 70 -7.92 -23.24 -2.78
CA VAL A 70 -7.12 -22.03 -2.61
C VAL A 70 -6.08 -21.97 -3.71
N TYR A 71 -5.92 -20.80 -4.28
CA TYR A 71 -4.93 -20.50 -5.29
C TYR A 71 -3.98 -19.44 -4.75
N MET A 72 -2.70 -19.61 -5.01
CA MET A 72 -1.67 -18.59 -4.82
C MET A 72 -1.15 -18.24 -6.21
N ASP A 73 -1.35 -17.00 -6.64
CA ASP A 73 -0.96 -16.53 -7.98
C ASP A 73 -1.49 -17.40 -9.12
N GLY A 74 -2.79 -17.70 -9.09
CA GLY A 74 -3.48 -18.51 -10.10
C GLY A 74 -3.13 -20.00 -10.05
N LYS A 75 -2.24 -20.44 -9.15
CA LYS A 75 -1.88 -21.86 -8.97
C LYS A 75 -2.54 -22.43 -7.73
N ARG A 76 -3.27 -23.54 -7.88
CA ARG A 76 -3.91 -24.23 -6.76
C ARG A 76 -2.86 -24.70 -5.76
N VAL A 77 -2.96 -24.24 -4.52
CA VAL A 77 -2.07 -24.59 -3.40
C VAL A 77 -2.76 -25.43 -2.33
N HIS A 78 -4.10 -25.42 -2.29
CA HIS A 78 -4.87 -26.21 -1.33
C HIS A 78 -6.23 -26.61 -1.92
N ALA A 79 -6.77 -27.72 -1.44
CA ALA A 79 -8.16 -28.13 -1.64
C ALA A 79 -8.66 -28.70 -0.31
N SER A 80 -9.83 -28.26 0.15
CA SER A 80 -10.46 -28.78 1.36
C SER A 80 -11.11 -30.13 1.11
N GLU A 81 -11.33 -30.89 2.18
CA GLU A 81 -12.34 -31.94 2.16
C GLU A 81 -13.74 -31.32 2.02
N PRO A 82 -14.73 -32.04 1.46
CA PRO A 82 -16.12 -31.58 1.41
C PRO A 82 -16.67 -31.29 2.81
N SER A 83 -17.40 -30.18 2.94
CA SER A 83 -18.01 -29.76 4.21
C SER A 83 -19.31 -28.98 3.97
N GLN A 84 -20.02 -28.60 5.03
CA GLN A 84 -21.17 -27.67 4.96
C GLN A 84 -20.84 -26.30 5.55
N GLU A 85 -19.57 -26.05 5.89
CA GLU A 85 -19.15 -24.81 6.50
C GLU A 85 -19.13 -23.70 5.46
N ALA A 86 -19.91 -22.64 5.67
CA ALA A 86 -19.93 -21.45 4.81
C ALA A 86 -18.76 -20.48 5.10
N SER A 87 -17.76 -20.92 5.86
CA SER A 87 -16.55 -20.17 6.12
C SER A 87 -15.33 -21.08 5.96
N PHE A 88 -14.24 -20.51 5.45
CA PHE A 88 -13.01 -21.25 5.23
C PHE A 88 -11.82 -20.43 5.71
N VAL A 89 -10.98 -21.04 6.55
CA VAL A 89 -9.77 -20.42 7.09
C VAL A 89 -8.54 -21.10 6.48
N TYR A 90 -7.67 -20.31 5.87
CA TYR A 90 -6.39 -20.77 5.34
C TYR A 90 -5.27 -19.94 5.95
N THR A 91 -4.25 -20.61 6.48
CA THR A 91 -3.03 -19.93 6.92
C THR A 91 -1.97 -20.07 5.83
N PRO A 92 -1.63 -19.00 5.10
CA PRO A 92 -0.55 -19.00 4.14
C PRO A 92 0.78 -19.46 4.75
N GLU A 93 1.47 -20.37 4.10
CA GLU A 93 2.85 -20.70 4.48
C GLU A 93 3.85 -19.65 3.97
N LYS A 94 3.46 -18.90 2.91
CA LYS A 94 4.30 -17.94 2.18
C LYS A 94 3.52 -16.65 1.92
N GLY A 95 4.23 -15.57 1.61
CA GLY A 95 3.60 -14.32 1.21
C GLY A 95 3.04 -14.43 -0.21
N GLY A 96 1.78 -14.00 -0.41
CA GLY A 96 1.23 -13.93 -1.75
C GLY A 96 -0.23 -13.58 -1.95
N VAL A 97 -0.65 -13.33 -3.19
CA VAL A 97 -2.07 -13.08 -3.44
C VAL A 97 -2.79 -14.41 -3.47
N TYR A 98 -3.66 -14.60 -2.48
CA TYR A 98 -4.48 -15.77 -2.34
C TYR A 98 -5.88 -15.47 -2.85
N SER A 99 -6.38 -16.34 -3.71
CA SER A 99 -7.78 -16.39 -4.09
C SER A 99 -8.36 -17.75 -3.69
N LEU A 100 -9.68 -17.80 -3.63
CA LEU A 100 -10.42 -18.97 -3.22
C LEU A 100 -11.53 -19.21 -4.23
N THR A 101 -11.69 -20.45 -4.65
CA THR A 101 -12.87 -20.92 -5.36
C THR A 101 -13.64 -21.84 -4.43
N ALA A 102 -14.92 -21.55 -4.19
CA ALA A 102 -15.84 -22.44 -3.51
C ALA A 102 -16.74 -23.13 -4.56
N ARG A 103 -16.78 -24.46 -4.52
CA ARG A 103 -17.73 -25.27 -5.29
C ARG A 103 -18.85 -25.73 -4.38
N LEU A 104 -20.07 -25.33 -4.70
CA LEU A 104 -21.30 -25.64 -3.98
C LEU A 104 -22.04 -26.76 -4.72
N PHE A 105 -22.44 -27.79 -4.00
CA PHE A 105 -23.19 -28.92 -4.58
C PHE A 105 -24.62 -28.93 -4.05
N TYR A 106 -25.59 -28.93 -4.96
CA TYR A 106 -27.03 -29.05 -4.70
C TYR A 106 -27.58 -30.24 -5.50
N GLY A 107 -27.57 -31.42 -4.89
CA GLY A 107 -27.81 -32.70 -5.56
C GLY A 107 -26.78 -32.94 -6.68
N GLU A 108 -27.24 -32.97 -7.92
CA GLU A 108 -26.38 -33.12 -9.11
C GLU A 108 -25.91 -31.79 -9.70
N THR A 109 -26.34 -30.65 -9.13
CA THR A 109 -25.98 -29.31 -9.61
C THR A 109 -24.73 -28.81 -8.89
N GLU A 110 -23.74 -28.38 -9.65
CA GLU A 110 -22.53 -27.73 -9.15
C GLU A 110 -22.55 -26.24 -9.50
N VAL A 111 -22.24 -25.40 -8.51
CA VAL A 111 -22.09 -23.95 -8.67
C VAL A 111 -20.72 -23.53 -8.18
N GLU A 112 -19.99 -22.80 -9.03
CA GLU A 112 -18.68 -22.26 -8.70
C GLU A 112 -18.78 -20.79 -8.30
N VAL A 113 -18.24 -20.45 -7.13
CA VAL A 113 -18.14 -19.08 -6.61
C VAL A 113 -16.66 -18.76 -6.40
N VAL A 114 -16.17 -17.69 -7.00
CA VAL A 114 -14.76 -17.28 -6.94
C VAL A 114 -14.62 -16.03 -6.06
N SER A 115 -13.58 -15.96 -5.24
CA SER A 115 -13.27 -14.77 -4.45
C SER A 115 -12.96 -13.63 -5.40
N GLY A 116 -13.54 -12.45 -5.14
CA GLY A 116 -13.37 -11.28 -6.00
C GLY A 116 -11.90 -10.95 -6.33
N GLU A 117 -11.67 -10.42 -7.53
CA GLU A 117 -10.40 -9.76 -7.87
C GLU A 117 -10.18 -8.58 -6.92
N ILE A 118 -8.92 -8.24 -6.63
CA ILE A 118 -8.62 -7.05 -5.82
C ILE A 118 -9.17 -5.82 -6.56
N GLU A 119 -9.99 -5.02 -5.88
CA GLU A 119 -10.61 -3.82 -6.42
C GLU A 119 -10.01 -2.54 -5.79
N VAL A 120 -10.22 -1.41 -6.47
CA VAL A 120 -9.85 -0.10 -5.93
C VAL A 120 -10.69 0.18 -4.67
N GLN A 121 -10.06 0.73 -3.64
CA GLN A 121 -10.56 0.93 -2.27
C GLN A 121 -10.53 -0.28 -1.35
N ASP A 122 -10.17 -1.47 -1.85
CA ASP A 122 -9.93 -2.61 -0.97
C ASP A 122 -8.81 -2.31 0.03
N LYS A 123 -8.91 -2.94 1.19
CA LYS A 123 -7.84 -2.99 2.19
C LYS A 123 -7.14 -4.33 2.12
N LEU A 124 -5.82 -4.33 2.13
CA LEU A 124 -5.01 -5.55 2.21
C LEU A 124 -3.87 -5.37 3.21
N TYR A 125 -3.33 -6.49 3.69
CA TYR A 125 -2.20 -6.46 4.60
C TYR A 125 -0.99 -7.09 3.95
N PHE A 126 0.14 -6.40 4.05
CA PHE A 126 1.34 -6.78 3.32
C PHE A 126 2.58 -6.25 4.04
N GLY A 127 3.50 -7.13 4.40
CA GLY A 127 4.59 -6.80 5.31
C GLY A 127 4.17 -6.59 6.77
N LEU A 128 5.17 -6.55 7.64
CA LEU A 128 5.06 -6.37 9.08
C LEU A 128 5.92 -5.18 9.52
N PHE A 129 5.40 -4.30 10.36
CA PHE A 129 6.14 -3.15 10.88
C PHE A 129 5.63 -2.79 12.27
N GLU A 130 6.50 -2.20 13.09
CA GLU A 130 6.15 -1.73 14.43
C GLU A 130 5.21 -0.51 14.32
N GLN A 131 4.02 -0.61 14.89
CA GLN A 131 2.94 0.37 14.74
C GLN A 131 2.24 0.72 16.05
N ASP A 132 2.42 -0.06 17.12
CA ASP A 132 1.65 0.11 18.35
C ASP A 132 2.41 0.72 19.54
N GLY A 133 3.73 0.89 19.41
CA GLY A 133 4.65 1.37 20.43
C GLY A 133 5.30 0.26 21.26
N LYS A 134 5.07 -1.03 20.97
CA LYS A 134 5.63 -2.16 21.70
C LYS A 134 6.83 -2.76 20.97
N GLU A 135 8.02 -2.45 21.48
CA GLU A 135 9.27 -2.99 20.94
C GLU A 135 9.28 -4.52 20.84
N GLY A 136 9.67 -5.03 19.68
CA GLY A 136 9.88 -6.47 19.42
C GLY A 136 8.67 -7.22 18.91
N GLU A 137 7.49 -6.60 18.85
CA GLU A 137 6.31 -7.11 18.16
C GLU A 137 6.15 -6.32 16.85
N LEU A 138 5.99 -7.03 15.72
CA LEU A 138 5.74 -6.39 14.43
C LEU A 138 4.27 -6.62 14.05
N GLU A 139 3.58 -5.55 13.69
CA GLU A 139 2.18 -5.62 13.28
C GLU A 139 2.05 -5.65 11.76
N PRO A 140 1.09 -6.41 11.22
CA PRO A 140 0.72 -6.34 9.82
C PRO A 140 0.41 -4.90 9.38
N ILE A 141 0.99 -4.49 8.25
CA ILE A 141 0.75 -3.15 7.70
C ILE A 141 -0.53 -3.20 6.87
N GLU A 142 -1.51 -2.36 7.23
CA GLU A 142 -2.72 -2.18 6.43
C GLU A 142 -2.45 -1.20 5.27
N TRP A 143 -2.84 -1.63 4.07
CA TRP A 143 -2.71 -0.87 2.83
C TRP A 143 -4.08 -0.71 2.18
N ARG A 144 -4.27 0.41 1.50
CA ARG A 144 -5.42 0.62 0.63
C ARG A 144 -5.02 0.55 -0.83
N VAL A 145 -5.88 -0.05 -1.65
CA VAL A 145 -5.69 -0.14 -3.09
C VAL A 145 -6.16 1.16 -3.75
N LEU A 146 -5.25 1.83 -4.46
CA LEU A 146 -5.51 3.07 -5.20
C LEU A 146 -5.79 2.82 -6.69
N ASP A 147 -5.19 1.80 -7.27
CA ASP A 147 -5.34 1.44 -8.69
C ASP A 147 -5.11 -0.05 -8.90
N VAL A 148 -5.74 -0.62 -9.91
CA VAL A 148 -5.54 -2.01 -10.33
C VAL A 148 -5.43 -2.04 -11.84
N LYS A 149 -4.26 -2.45 -12.35
CA LYS A 149 -4.01 -2.59 -13.78
C LYS A 149 -2.86 -3.53 -14.07
N ASP A 150 -2.90 -4.18 -15.23
CA ASP A 150 -1.82 -5.02 -15.75
C ASP A 150 -1.31 -6.09 -14.76
N GLY A 151 -2.24 -6.70 -14.00
CA GLY A 151 -1.90 -7.69 -12.97
C GLY A 151 -1.13 -7.10 -11.78
N LYS A 152 -1.28 -5.80 -11.52
CA LYS A 152 -0.67 -5.12 -10.37
C LYS A 152 -1.69 -4.26 -9.64
N ALA A 153 -1.53 -4.18 -8.32
CA ALA A 153 -2.23 -3.20 -7.48
C ALA A 153 -1.26 -2.09 -7.08
N PHE A 154 -1.71 -0.84 -7.22
CA PHE A 154 -1.04 0.29 -6.60
C PHE A 154 -1.60 0.49 -5.21
N ILE A 155 -0.75 0.39 -4.19
CA ILE A 155 -1.18 0.42 -2.80
C ILE A 155 -0.51 1.56 -2.05
N LEU A 156 -1.21 2.09 -1.06
CA LEU A 156 -0.75 3.15 -0.16
C LEU A 156 -1.03 2.72 1.27
N SER A 157 -0.08 2.93 2.19
CA SER A 157 -0.30 2.61 3.59
C SER A 157 -1.52 3.36 4.13
N GLU A 158 -2.36 2.69 4.91
CA GLU A 158 -3.56 3.32 5.46
C GLU A 158 -3.17 4.43 6.44
N TYR A 159 -2.18 4.11 7.28
CA TYR A 159 -1.65 4.99 8.32
C TYR A 159 -0.28 5.56 7.92
N ALA A 160 0.09 6.67 8.57
CA ALA A 160 1.47 7.13 8.54
C ALA A 160 2.30 6.26 9.49
N LEU A 161 3.33 5.60 8.94
CA LEU A 161 4.07 4.54 9.63
C LEU A 161 5.25 5.05 10.47
N ARG A 162 5.88 6.17 10.07
CA ARG A 162 7.06 6.71 10.75
C ARG A 162 6.80 8.09 11.38
N PRO A 163 7.15 8.30 12.67
CA PRO A 163 7.09 9.61 13.34
C PRO A 163 8.31 10.47 13.03
N GLY A 164 8.21 11.78 13.27
CA GLY A 164 9.39 12.66 13.21
C GLY A 164 10.04 12.69 11.83
N ALA A 165 9.26 12.44 10.77
CA ALA A 165 9.78 11.87 9.55
C ALA A 165 10.24 12.98 8.59
N TYR A 166 11.51 13.36 8.73
CA TYR A 166 12.21 14.31 7.87
C TYR A 166 12.15 13.90 6.40
N PHE A 167 11.59 14.72 5.51
CA PHE A 167 11.76 14.45 4.07
C PHE A 167 13.26 14.41 3.72
N ASN A 168 14.01 15.40 4.24
CA ASN A 168 15.46 15.43 4.35
C ASN A 168 15.85 15.96 5.75
N PRO A 169 16.99 15.57 6.35
CA PRO A 169 17.36 16.03 7.69
C PRO A 169 17.45 17.56 7.85
N ASP A 170 17.11 18.01 9.06
CA ASP A 170 16.88 19.41 9.43
C ASP A 170 18.09 20.36 9.26
N TRP A 171 19.29 19.79 9.18
CA TRP A 171 20.57 20.49 9.05
C TRP A 171 21.09 20.50 7.60
N ILE A 172 20.32 19.97 6.63
CA ILE A 172 20.62 19.96 5.19
C ILE A 172 19.57 20.66 4.32
N LYS A 173 18.66 21.40 4.95
CA LYS A 173 17.49 22.10 4.36
C LYS A 173 17.71 22.84 3.04
N PHE A 174 18.94 23.30 2.77
CA PHE A 174 19.21 24.25 1.69
C PHE A 174 19.93 23.67 0.47
N LYS A 175 20.13 22.35 0.39
CA LYS A 175 20.97 21.77 -0.66
C LYS A 175 20.27 20.75 -1.58
N TYR A 176 19.07 20.27 -1.23
CA TYR A 176 18.26 19.38 -2.09
C TYR A 176 16.82 19.30 -1.67
N THR A 177 15.97 19.23 -2.68
CA THR A 177 14.53 18.97 -2.54
C THR A 177 14.02 17.86 -3.43
N TRP A 178 14.88 17.29 -4.28
CA TRP A 178 14.45 16.29 -5.23
C TRP A 178 14.35 14.93 -4.57
N TRP A 179 13.32 14.20 -4.98
CA TRP A 179 13.14 12.79 -4.64
C TRP A 179 14.34 11.95 -5.05
N GLU A 180 14.84 12.10 -6.29
CA GLU A 180 15.96 11.29 -6.81
C GLU A 180 17.16 11.28 -5.93
N ARG A 181 17.58 12.47 -5.54
CA ARG A 181 18.83 12.50 -4.85
C ARG A 181 18.64 12.21 -3.40
N SER A 182 17.76 12.95 -2.73
CA SER A 182 18.01 13.21 -1.31
C SER A 182 19.55 13.43 -1.06
N TYR A 183 20.27 13.99 -2.08
CA TYR A 183 21.73 14.15 -2.23
C TYR A 183 22.22 15.20 -3.35
N ILE A 184 23.49 15.73 -3.32
CA ILE A 184 23.89 17.18 -3.10
C ILE A 184 24.54 17.74 -4.34
N GLY A 185 24.16 18.95 -4.72
CA GLY A 185 24.76 19.65 -5.85
C GLY A 185 24.74 21.16 -5.72
N ASP A 186 25.93 21.72 -5.48
CA ASP A 186 26.44 23.09 -5.61
C ASP A 186 25.54 24.30 -5.25
N VAL A 187 25.87 24.98 -4.14
CA VAL A 187 25.43 26.34 -3.86
C VAL A 187 26.21 27.29 -4.78
N GLY A 188 25.63 27.57 -5.95
CA GLY A 188 26.12 28.59 -6.86
C GLY A 188 26.42 29.92 -6.14
N LYS A 189 27.47 30.60 -6.60
CA LYS A 189 28.17 31.78 -6.02
C LYS A 189 27.32 33.03 -5.67
N ASN A 190 25.99 32.97 -5.76
CA ASN A 190 25.13 34.16 -5.81
C ASN A 190 24.21 34.37 -4.60
N ASN A 191 24.24 33.53 -3.55
CA ASN A 191 23.56 33.87 -2.30
C ASN A 191 24.45 34.76 -1.42
N LYS A 192 24.18 36.07 -1.45
CA LYS A 192 24.79 37.04 -0.54
C LYS A 192 24.21 36.84 0.88
N PRO A 193 25.05 36.70 1.92
CA PRO A 193 24.59 36.58 3.30
C PRO A 193 23.83 37.84 3.75
N GLY A 194 22.82 37.64 4.60
CA GLY A 194 22.26 38.72 5.41
C GLY A 194 23.35 39.42 6.22
N LYS A 195 23.18 40.73 6.46
CA LYS A 195 24.15 41.56 7.18
C LYS A 195 24.48 40.99 8.57
N GLY A 196 25.75 40.65 8.79
CA GLY A 196 26.31 40.29 10.10
C GLY A 196 27.48 39.32 9.94
N ASP A 197 28.48 39.38 10.83
CA ASP A 197 29.67 38.50 10.87
C ASP A 197 29.33 37.05 11.29
N THR A 198 28.12 36.57 11.01
CA THR A 198 27.77 35.15 11.06
C THR A 198 28.08 34.55 9.70
N PRO A 199 29.16 33.77 9.56
CA PRO A 199 29.44 33.09 8.31
C PRO A 199 28.31 32.11 7.98
N ALA A 200 27.95 32.09 6.70
CA ALA A 200 26.85 31.33 6.13
C ALA A 200 26.83 29.87 6.62
N TYR A 201 25.67 29.45 7.15
CA TYR A 201 25.19 28.08 7.35
C TYR A 201 26.25 26.98 7.11
N PHE A 202 27.11 26.76 8.11
CA PHE A 202 28.05 25.66 8.10
C PHE A 202 27.31 24.36 8.41
N PHE A 203 27.17 23.54 7.38
CA PHE A 203 27.06 22.09 7.49
C PHE A 203 28.22 21.58 8.37
N LYS A 204 27.90 20.87 9.46
CA LYS A 204 28.88 20.09 10.23
C LYS A 204 28.44 18.63 10.19
N PRO A 205 29.11 17.76 9.41
CA PRO A 205 28.84 16.33 9.37
C PRO A 205 28.84 15.70 10.77
N ASP A 206 29.69 16.22 11.66
CA ASP A 206 29.91 15.82 13.04
C ASP A 206 28.72 16.09 13.99
N HIS A 207 27.51 16.34 13.47
CA HIS A 207 26.28 16.60 14.23
C HIS A 207 25.11 15.67 13.84
N ILE A 208 25.36 14.57 13.12
CA ILE A 208 24.36 13.53 12.85
C ILE A 208 24.12 12.72 14.12
N LEU A 209 23.09 13.05 14.91
CA LEU A 209 22.80 12.26 16.10
C LEU A 209 22.24 10.88 15.69
N LEU A 210 23.00 9.81 15.94
CA LEU A 210 22.58 8.43 15.74
C LEU A 210 21.78 7.93 16.95
N ASP A 211 21.05 6.82 16.80
CA ASP A 211 20.21 6.25 17.87
C ASP A 211 21.02 5.86 19.12
N ASP A 212 22.32 5.63 18.97
CA ASP A 212 23.26 5.36 20.06
C ASP A 212 23.79 6.65 20.75
N GLY A 213 23.31 7.82 20.33
CA GLY A 213 23.72 9.12 20.84
C GLY A 213 25.07 9.62 20.34
N SER A 214 25.71 8.90 19.42
CA SER A 214 26.95 9.34 18.77
C SER A 214 26.68 10.30 17.62
N TYR A 215 27.74 10.94 17.14
CA TYR A 215 27.69 11.78 15.94
C TYR A 215 28.22 11.01 14.73
N GLY A 216 27.37 10.85 13.72
CA GLY A 216 27.71 10.23 12.45
C GLY A 216 28.60 11.09 11.55
N SER A 217 28.85 10.57 10.37
CA SER A 217 29.72 11.07 9.31
C SER A 217 28.92 11.36 8.03
N GLU A 218 29.55 11.94 7.00
CA GLU A 218 28.90 12.10 5.69
C GLU A 218 28.43 10.76 5.09
N ALA A 219 28.98 9.62 5.51
CA ALA A 219 28.47 8.30 5.13
C ALA A 219 27.17 7.92 5.84
N ASP A 220 26.86 8.51 7.00
CA ASP A 220 25.67 8.24 7.80
C ASP A 220 24.45 9.08 7.35
N LEU A 221 24.67 10.09 6.51
CA LEU A 221 23.62 10.78 5.72
C LEU A 221 22.76 9.80 4.91
N TYR A 222 23.39 8.70 4.51
CA TYR A 222 22.79 7.60 3.79
C TYR A 222 21.53 7.11 4.49
N TYR A 223 21.50 7.03 5.83
CA TYR A 223 20.42 6.39 6.59
C TYR A 223 19.25 7.30 7.02
N THR A 224 19.25 8.59 6.67
CA THR A 224 18.39 9.59 7.35
C THR A 224 17.31 10.26 6.48
N HIS A 225 17.16 9.88 5.22
CA HIS A 225 16.22 10.52 4.28
C HIS A 225 15.14 9.55 3.76
N ALA A 226 13.96 10.10 3.41
CA ALA A 226 12.76 9.33 3.14
C ALA A 226 12.94 8.21 2.11
N ARG A 227 13.45 8.54 0.92
CA ARG A 227 13.63 7.58 -0.18
C ARG A 227 14.52 6.40 0.21
N PHE A 228 15.60 6.67 0.94
CA PHE A 228 16.53 5.62 1.36
C PHE A 228 15.95 4.72 2.45
N TRP A 229 15.28 5.30 3.44
CA TRP A 229 14.61 4.47 4.44
C TRP A 229 13.57 3.56 3.78
N LEU A 230 12.76 4.09 2.85
CA LEU A 230 11.75 3.31 2.13
C LEU A 230 12.36 2.17 1.30
N ASN A 231 13.45 2.41 0.57
CA ASN A 231 14.08 1.41 -0.33
C ASN A 231 15.24 0.65 0.31
N GLY A 232 15.51 0.89 1.60
CA GLY A 232 16.58 0.26 2.37
C GLY A 232 15.98 -0.47 3.56
N GLU A 233 16.16 0.07 4.77
CA GLU A 233 15.72 -0.56 6.01
C GLU A 233 14.25 -1.01 5.98
N PHE A 234 13.32 -0.14 5.57
CA PHE A 234 11.90 -0.49 5.51
C PHE A 234 11.64 -1.62 4.51
N TYR A 235 12.21 -1.53 3.31
CA TYR A 235 12.09 -2.57 2.30
C TYR A 235 12.64 -3.92 2.80
N GLU A 236 13.84 -3.93 3.38
CA GLU A 236 14.53 -5.17 3.80
C GLU A 236 13.93 -5.81 5.06
N THR A 237 13.37 -5.01 5.97
CA THR A 237 12.89 -5.50 7.27
C THR A 237 11.39 -5.70 7.34
N ALA A 238 10.61 -4.88 6.62
CA ALA A 238 9.16 -4.95 6.69
C ALA A 238 8.57 -6.06 5.81
N PHE A 239 9.32 -6.55 4.81
CA PHE A 239 8.82 -7.51 3.84
C PHE A 239 9.73 -8.74 3.77
N SER A 240 9.13 -9.93 3.78
CA SER A 240 9.81 -11.21 3.51
C SER A 240 10.34 -11.28 2.08
N ASP A 241 11.24 -12.22 1.79
CA ASP A 241 11.83 -12.38 0.45
C ASP A 241 10.75 -12.62 -0.62
N GLU A 242 9.70 -13.38 -0.29
CA GLU A 242 8.55 -13.63 -1.16
C GLU A 242 7.68 -12.38 -1.37
N GLU A 243 7.52 -11.54 -0.36
CA GLU A 243 6.82 -10.25 -0.49
C GLU A 243 7.65 -9.27 -1.32
N ARG A 244 8.95 -9.15 -1.07
CA ARG A 244 9.87 -8.29 -1.84
C ARG A 244 9.88 -8.66 -3.32
N ALA A 245 9.79 -9.94 -3.66
CA ALA A 245 9.68 -10.40 -5.04
C ALA A 245 8.42 -9.90 -5.78
N ARG A 246 7.39 -9.43 -5.05
CA ARG A 246 6.14 -8.89 -5.62
C ARG A 246 6.17 -7.37 -5.75
N ILE A 247 7.03 -6.69 -5.00
CA ILE A 247 7.15 -5.25 -5.06
C ILE A 247 7.84 -4.90 -6.39
N ALA A 248 7.12 -4.20 -7.24
CA ALA A 248 7.60 -3.86 -8.57
C ALA A 248 8.54 -2.65 -8.51
N LEU A 249 9.71 -2.79 -9.11
CA LEU A 249 10.56 -1.64 -9.42
C LEU A 249 9.80 -0.71 -10.37
N THR A 250 9.58 0.53 -9.94
CA THR A 250 8.69 1.49 -10.61
C THR A 250 9.47 2.72 -11.04
N LEU A 251 9.35 3.09 -12.32
CA LEU A 251 9.84 4.36 -12.83
C LEU A 251 8.91 5.49 -12.37
N ASN A 252 9.43 6.36 -11.51
CA ASN A 252 8.75 7.52 -10.96
C ASN A 252 9.15 8.79 -11.70
N GLU A 253 8.21 9.35 -12.47
CA GLU A 253 8.40 10.65 -13.12
C GLU A 253 8.37 11.79 -12.09
N ASN A 254 9.47 12.53 -11.95
CA ASN A 254 9.62 13.60 -10.95
C ASN A 254 9.35 14.97 -11.59
N LYS A 255 8.08 15.23 -11.89
CA LYS A 255 7.66 16.48 -12.53
C LYS A 255 7.83 17.71 -11.63
N ASP A 256 8.09 18.84 -12.27
CA ASP A 256 8.14 20.16 -11.66
C ASP A 256 6.88 20.50 -10.86
N ASN A 257 7.04 21.40 -9.89
CA ASN A 257 5.90 22.04 -9.24
C ASN A 257 5.00 22.71 -10.31
N PRO A 258 3.70 22.38 -10.35
CA PRO A 258 2.79 22.85 -11.40
C PRO A 258 2.63 24.37 -11.41
N SER A 259 2.77 25.02 -10.24
CA SER A 259 2.55 26.45 -10.04
C SER A 259 3.85 27.24 -10.12
N SER A 260 4.85 26.87 -9.32
CA SER A 260 6.11 27.63 -9.20
C SER A 260 7.16 27.25 -10.23
N LYS A 261 6.97 26.14 -10.96
CA LYS A 261 7.95 25.56 -11.90
C LYS A 261 9.30 25.24 -11.26
N VAL A 262 9.31 25.02 -9.93
CA VAL A 262 10.47 24.43 -9.28
C VAL A 262 10.67 23.02 -9.83
N ASP A 263 11.88 22.80 -10.34
CA ASP A 263 12.34 21.53 -10.92
C ASP A 263 12.10 20.36 -9.94
N GLY A 264 11.43 19.31 -10.41
CA GLY A 264 11.17 18.09 -9.64
C GLY A 264 12.41 17.20 -9.49
N GLY A 265 13.45 17.48 -10.25
CA GLY A 265 14.64 16.66 -10.34
C GLY A 265 14.48 15.53 -11.35
N PRO A 266 15.54 14.73 -11.56
CA PRO A 266 15.49 13.61 -12.50
C PRO A 266 14.55 12.51 -12.01
N ASP A 267 14.06 11.70 -12.94
CA ASP A 267 13.22 10.53 -12.65
C ASP A 267 14.00 9.46 -11.88
N THR A 268 13.28 8.60 -11.15
CA THR A 268 13.86 7.53 -10.33
C THR A 268 13.26 6.19 -10.62
N GLU A 269 13.99 5.12 -10.31
CA GLU A 269 13.42 3.79 -10.14
C GLU A 269 13.40 3.44 -8.66
N ASP A 270 12.22 3.15 -8.13
CA ASP A 270 12.01 2.84 -6.70
C ASP A 270 11.07 1.66 -6.54
N TYR A 271 11.31 0.85 -5.51
CA TYR A 271 10.37 -0.18 -5.06
C TYR A 271 9.25 0.46 -4.22
N ILE A 272 9.63 1.39 -3.34
CA ILE A 272 8.71 2.06 -2.41
C ILE A 272 8.96 3.57 -2.45
N PHE A 273 7.89 4.36 -2.55
CA PHE A 273 7.96 5.80 -2.77
C PHE A 273 6.80 6.56 -2.11
N PHE A 274 6.84 7.89 -2.11
CA PHE A 274 5.66 8.71 -1.80
C PHE A 274 4.91 9.07 -3.07
N LEU A 275 3.61 9.28 -2.96
CA LEU A 275 2.81 9.78 -4.08
C LEU A 275 3.36 11.12 -4.59
N SER A 276 3.33 11.30 -5.90
CA SER A 276 3.45 12.62 -6.52
C SER A 276 2.16 13.42 -6.39
N HIS A 277 2.27 14.70 -6.69
CA HIS A 277 1.13 15.59 -6.92
C HIS A 277 0.13 15.05 -7.96
N ASP A 278 0.61 14.45 -9.05
CA ASP A 278 -0.25 13.96 -10.12
C ASP A 278 -0.99 12.69 -9.69
N GLU A 279 -0.28 11.74 -9.06
CA GLU A 279 -0.88 10.53 -8.49
C GLU A 279 -1.89 10.89 -7.38
N PHE A 280 -1.55 11.84 -6.50
CA PHE A 280 -2.47 12.31 -5.48
C PHE A 280 -3.79 12.81 -6.09
N LYS A 281 -3.73 13.67 -7.12
CA LYS A 281 -4.95 14.16 -7.80
C LYS A 281 -5.68 13.07 -8.59
N ALA A 282 -4.94 12.10 -9.11
CA ALA A 282 -5.52 10.98 -9.84
C ALA A 282 -6.38 10.10 -8.94
N TYR A 283 -5.91 9.82 -7.71
CA TYR A 283 -6.57 8.84 -6.83
C TYR A 283 -7.43 9.47 -5.73
N PHE A 284 -7.11 10.67 -5.23
CA PHE A 284 -7.88 11.32 -4.17
C PHE A 284 -8.86 12.35 -4.74
N LYS A 285 -10.16 12.05 -4.65
CA LYS A 285 -11.25 12.92 -5.16
C LYS A 285 -11.87 13.82 -4.12
N THR A 286 -11.74 13.46 -2.84
CA THR A 286 -12.27 14.23 -1.72
C THR A 286 -11.17 14.47 -0.69
N MET A 287 -11.28 15.57 0.04
CA MET A 287 -10.39 15.85 1.17
C MET A 287 -10.54 14.77 2.25
N ASP A 288 -11.76 14.29 2.47
CA ASP A 288 -12.04 13.29 3.49
C ASP A 288 -11.25 12.01 3.30
N ASP A 289 -11.09 11.58 2.05
CA ASP A 289 -10.34 10.40 1.66
C ASP A 289 -8.82 10.57 1.80
N ALA A 290 -8.33 11.81 1.67
CA ALA A 290 -6.91 12.15 1.76
C ALA A 290 -6.39 12.30 3.20
N ARG A 291 -7.29 12.28 4.20
CA ARG A 291 -6.89 12.29 5.62
C ARG A 291 -6.13 11.01 5.95
N CYS A 292 -5.20 11.12 6.89
CA CYS A 292 -4.36 10.01 7.31
C CYS A 292 -4.16 10.10 8.82
N GLN A 293 -4.36 9.00 9.52
CA GLN A 293 -4.04 8.91 10.93
C GLN A 293 -2.61 8.38 11.10
N PRO A 294 -1.85 8.87 12.08
CA PRO A 294 -0.58 8.27 12.45
C PRO A 294 -0.81 6.99 13.26
N THR A 295 0.09 6.02 13.14
CA THR A 295 0.11 4.81 13.99
C THR A 295 0.28 5.18 15.47
N ALA A 296 -0.02 4.25 16.39
CA ALA A 296 0.12 4.53 17.81
C ALA A 296 1.60 4.72 18.21
N ALA A 297 2.51 3.97 17.59
CA ALA A 297 3.96 4.21 17.67
C ALA A 297 4.32 5.65 17.26
N CYS A 298 3.76 6.14 16.13
CA CYS A 298 3.99 7.51 15.70
C CYS A 298 3.53 8.55 16.73
N LYS A 299 2.34 8.34 17.33
CA LYS A 299 1.79 9.22 18.37
C LYS A 299 2.62 9.20 19.64
N ALA A 300 3.19 8.04 20.00
CA ALA A 300 4.03 7.90 21.18
C ALA A 300 5.37 8.63 21.03
N ALA A 301 5.98 8.55 19.85
CA ALA A 301 7.32 9.06 19.58
C ALA A 301 7.39 10.57 19.29
N HIS A 302 6.31 11.22 18.80
CA HIS A 302 6.36 12.62 18.39
C HIS A 302 5.30 13.50 19.06
N LYS A 303 5.74 14.55 19.77
CA LYS A 303 4.88 15.42 20.59
C LYS A 303 3.70 16.02 19.81
N GLN A 304 3.93 16.46 18.57
CA GLN A 304 2.91 17.07 17.72
C GLN A 304 1.90 16.04 17.20
N MET A 305 2.29 14.76 17.09
CA MET A 305 1.40 13.69 16.65
C MET A 305 0.56 13.11 17.79
N ARG A 306 1.05 13.19 19.04
CA ARG A 306 0.41 12.61 20.24
C ARG A 306 -1.07 12.98 20.42
N GLU A 307 -1.41 14.25 20.19
CA GLU A 307 -2.76 14.79 20.42
C GLU A 307 -3.57 14.91 19.12
N THR A 308 -3.04 14.40 18.01
CA THR A 308 -3.58 14.64 16.69
C THR A 308 -4.39 13.42 16.21
N TYR A 309 -5.61 13.65 15.74
CA TYR A 309 -6.43 12.59 15.11
C TYR A 309 -5.88 12.23 13.72
N ASN A 310 -5.64 13.22 12.85
CA ASN A 310 -5.04 13.06 11.52
C ASN A 310 -3.74 13.84 11.38
N CYS A 311 -2.68 13.25 10.84
CA CYS A 311 -1.39 13.90 10.69
C CYS A 311 -1.20 14.56 9.31
N TYR A 312 -0.17 15.40 9.23
CA TYR A 312 0.41 15.81 7.96
C TYR A 312 1.17 14.62 7.33
N TRP A 313 1.22 14.52 6.01
CA TRP A 313 2.03 13.50 5.35
C TRP A 313 2.61 13.98 4.02
N TRP A 314 3.80 13.46 3.69
CA TRP A 314 4.62 13.93 2.57
C TRP A 314 4.15 13.44 1.20
N LEU A 315 4.39 14.27 0.18
CA LEU A 315 4.43 13.88 -1.23
C LEU A 315 5.85 14.04 -1.76
N ARG A 316 6.24 13.26 -2.78
CA ARG A 316 7.57 13.36 -3.39
C ARG A 316 7.77 14.60 -4.28
N SER A 317 6.68 15.28 -4.65
CA SER A 317 6.73 16.46 -5.52
C SER A 317 7.26 17.71 -4.80
N PRO A 318 8.02 18.57 -5.50
CA PRO A 318 8.61 19.77 -4.91
C PRO A 318 7.56 20.83 -4.54
N GLY A 319 7.82 21.58 -3.47
CA GLY A 319 7.02 22.73 -3.08
C GLY A 319 7.34 24.01 -3.88
N GLU A 320 6.90 25.17 -3.39
CA GLU A 320 7.11 26.45 -4.06
C GLU A 320 8.58 26.90 -4.04
N PHE A 321 9.34 26.45 -3.05
CA PHE A 321 10.76 26.72 -2.90
C PHE A 321 11.59 25.44 -3.01
N ARG A 322 12.84 25.60 -3.44
CA ARG A 322 13.84 24.52 -3.53
C ARG A 322 14.27 23.92 -2.19
N CYS A 323 13.67 24.32 -1.07
CA CYS A 323 13.80 23.70 0.25
C CYS A 323 12.50 23.05 0.73
N ASN A 324 11.44 23.03 -0.09
CA ASN A 324 10.14 22.49 0.27
C ASN A 324 9.77 21.24 -0.53
N ALA A 325 9.05 20.32 0.11
CA ALA A 325 8.28 19.26 -0.54
C ALA A 325 6.79 19.48 -0.29
N MET A 326 5.94 19.04 -1.23
CA MET A 326 4.49 19.10 -1.05
C MET A 326 4.04 18.15 0.06
N TYR A 327 2.91 18.47 0.68
CA TYR A 327 2.32 17.65 1.72
C TYR A 327 0.81 17.77 1.73
N ILE A 328 0.16 16.86 2.46
CA ILE A 328 -1.27 16.87 2.72
C ILE A 328 -1.52 17.28 4.17
N HIS A 329 -2.42 18.25 4.38
CA HIS A 329 -2.86 18.69 5.69
C HIS A 329 -3.70 17.63 6.42
N PRO A 330 -3.81 17.70 7.76
CA PRO A 330 -4.72 16.87 8.57
C PRO A 330 -6.18 16.83 8.13
N ASN A 331 -6.64 17.89 7.45
CA ASN A 331 -7.99 17.98 6.90
C ASN A 331 -8.11 17.41 5.47
N GLY A 332 -7.03 16.83 4.93
CA GLY A 332 -6.96 16.24 3.59
C GLY A 332 -6.66 17.22 2.46
N LYS A 333 -6.37 18.49 2.77
CA LYS A 333 -6.05 19.49 1.75
C LYS A 333 -4.60 19.34 1.27
N LEU A 334 -4.39 19.28 -0.04
CA LEU A 334 -3.08 19.39 -0.66
C LEU A 334 -2.48 20.79 -0.50
N SER A 335 -1.20 20.86 -0.12
CA SER A 335 -0.39 22.08 -0.13
C SER A 335 0.68 22.02 -1.22
N THR A 336 0.47 22.78 -2.31
CA THR A 336 1.48 22.96 -3.39
C THR A 336 2.58 23.96 -3.02
N TYR A 337 2.37 24.76 -1.97
CA TYR A 337 3.41 25.61 -1.37
C TYR A 337 4.49 24.75 -0.70
N GLY A 338 4.07 23.63 -0.11
CA GLY A 338 4.93 22.66 0.55
C GLY A 338 5.39 23.07 1.94
N SER A 339 6.12 22.19 2.59
CA SER A 339 6.77 22.40 3.88
C SER A 339 8.26 22.24 3.71
N ASP A 340 9.04 22.93 4.52
CA ASP A 340 10.49 22.74 4.63
C ASP A 340 10.77 21.25 4.79
N VAL A 341 11.66 20.69 3.97
CA VAL A 341 11.97 19.25 3.95
C VAL A 341 12.53 18.72 5.28
N GLY A 342 13.05 19.61 6.13
CA GLY A 342 13.47 19.30 7.49
C GLY A 342 12.32 19.18 8.49
N HIS A 343 11.10 19.57 8.15
CA HIS A 343 10.04 19.61 9.16
C HIS A 343 9.65 18.20 9.66
N ASP A 344 9.81 17.96 10.96
CA ASP A 344 9.65 16.65 11.61
C ASP A 344 8.19 16.25 11.87
N SER A 345 7.25 17.19 11.78
CA SER A 345 5.83 16.93 12.13
C SER A 345 4.98 16.29 11.02
N LEU A 346 5.62 15.73 9.99
CA LEU A 346 4.99 15.05 8.87
C LEU A 346 5.28 13.55 8.91
N GLY A 347 4.29 12.74 8.60
CA GLY A 347 4.37 11.29 8.59
C GLY A 347 4.76 10.72 7.22
N TYR A 348 5.45 9.59 7.24
CA TYR A 348 5.68 8.80 6.02
C TYR A 348 4.46 7.95 5.71
N ARG A 349 3.95 8.10 4.48
CA ARG A 349 2.86 7.29 3.95
C ARG A 349 3.35 6.59 2.67
N PRO A 350 4.02 5.42 2.81
CA PRO A 350 4.59 4.70 1.69
C PRO A 350 3.54 4.27 0.68
N ALA A 351 3.92 4.27 -0.60
CA ALA A 351 3.17 3.72 -1.70
C ALA A 351 4.08 2.83 -2.55
N MET A 352 3.49 1.81 -3.18
CA MET A 352 4.21 0.91 -4.09
C MET A 352 3.26 0.17 -5.02
N TRP A 353 3.80 -0.35 -6.12
CA TRP A 353 3.12 -1.31 -6.96
C TRP A 353 3.47 -2.72 -6.52
N ILE A 354 2.47 -3.56 -6.31
CA ILE A 354 2.66 -4.99 -6.07
C ILE A 354 2.04 -5.79 -7.21
N THR A 355 2.70 -6.88 -7.61
CA THR A 355 2.08 -7.86 -8.52
C THR A 355 0.97 -8.58 -7.78
N ILE A 356 -0.23 -8.56 -8.36
CA ILE A 356 -1.38 -9.33 -7.90
C ILE A 356 -1.59 -10.48 -8.87
N GLY A 357 -1.88 -11.67 -8.34
CA GLY A 357 -2.05 -12.88 -9.16
C GLY A 357 -3.05 -12.64 -10.30
N GLY A 358 -2.66 -13.04 -11.52
CA GLY A 358 -3.51 -13.05 -12.72
C GLY A 358 -3.70 -14.45 -13.27
#